data_AF-E6LJE8-F1
#
_entry.id   AF-E6LJE8-F1
#
_cell.length_a   1.000
_cell.length_b   1.000
_cell.length_c   1.000
_cell.angle_alpha   90.00
_cell.angle_beta   90.00
_cell.angle_gamma   90.00
#
_symmetry.space_group_name_H-M   'P 1'
#
loop_
_entity.id
_entity.type
_entity.pdbx_description
1 polymer ?
#
loop_
_entity_poly.entity_id
_entity_poly.type
_entity_poly.pdbx_seq_one_letter_code
_entity_poly.pdbx_strand_id
1 'polypeptide(L)' 'MVRRYTEEEKKLISIFEPWFENAHLRDDAPIEAILAKEKFDEIDRKIDENYFGFQ' A
#
# COMPACT_ATOMS: atom_id res chain seq x y z
N MET A 1 -10.06 -15.15 -0.74
CA MET A 1 -9.31 -15.00 0.52
C MET A 1 -9.33 -13.53 0.91
N VAL A 2 -9.81 -13.19 2.11
CA VAL A 2 -9.67 -11.82 2.62
C VAL A 2 -8.24 -11.69 3.14
N ARG A 3 -7.36 -10.95 2.43
CA ARG A 3 -6.00 -10.65 2.91
C ARG A 3 -6.15 -9.90 4.22
N ARG A 4 -5.64 -10.45 5.33
CA ARG A 4 -5.57 -9.74 6.60
C ARG A 4 -4.34 -8.86 6.57
N TYR A 5 -4.54 -7.56 6.37
CA TYR A 5 -3.49 -6.58 6.52
C TYR A 5 -2.94 -6.59 7.95
N THR A 6 -1.62 -6.58 8.07
CA THR A 6 -0.89 -6.37 9.31
C THR A 6 -1.17 -4.98 9.88
N GLU A 7 -0.81 -4.75 11.14
CA GLU A 7 -0.96 -3.42 11.75
C GLU A 7 -0.15 -2.34 11.04
N GLU A 8 1.00 -2.70 10.45
CA GLU A 8 1.81 -1.77 9.65
C GLU A 8 1.10 -1.38 8.35
N GLU A 9 0.57 -2.36 7.61
CA GLU A 9 -0.19 -2.12 6.38
C GLU A 9 -1.43 -1.26 6.64
N LYS A 10 -2.17 -1.50 7.73
CA LYS A 10 -3.32 -0.68 8.11
C LYS A 10 -2.95 0.77 8.41
N LYS A 11 -1.80 0.99 9.05
CA LYS A 11 -1.29 2.35 9.28
C LYS A 11 -0.95 3.05 7.97
N LEU A 12 -0.30 2.35 7.04
CA LEU A 12 0.03 2.90 5.72
C LEU A 12 -1.24 3.25 4.94
N ILE A 13 -2.22 2.33 4.88
CA ILE A 13 -3.52 2.57 4.25
C ILE A 13 -4.19 3.81 4.85
N SER A 14 -4.26 3.92 6.19
CA SER A 14 -4.88 5.08 6.84
C SER A 14 -4.23 6.43 6.50
N ILE A 15 -2.97 6.44 6.04
CA ILE A 15 -2.25 7.68 5.66
C ILE A 15 -2.60 8.07 4.23
N PHE A 16 -2.62 7.14 3.27
CA PHE A 16 -2.85 7.46 1.86
C PHE A 16 -4.30 7.32 1.39
N GLU A 17 -5.13 6.50 2.07
CA GLU A 17 -6.55 6.29 1.76
C GLU A 17 -7.36 7.60 1.63
N PRO A 18 -7.25 8.59 2.53
CA PRO A 18 -8.00 9.84 2.38
C PRO A 18 -7.59 10.69 1.17
N TRP A 19 -6.40 10.42 0.62
CA TRP A 19 -5.88 11.07 -0.59
C TRP A 19 -6.09 10.22 -1.85
N PHE A 20 -6.70 9.04 -1.70
CA PHE A 20 -6.95 8.11 -2.79
C PHE A 20 -8.31 8.42 -3.42
N GLU A 21 -8.29 8.84 -4.68
CA GLU A 21 -9.46 9.23 -5.43
C GLU A 21 -9.39 8.63 -6.84
N ASN A 22 -10.49 8.04 -7.33
CA ASN A 22 -10.54 7.39 -8.65
C ASN A 22 -9.42 6.36 -8.89
N ALA A 23 -9.08 5.56 -7.87
CA ALA A 23 -8.03 4.55 -7.90
C ALA A 23 -6.58 5.09 -8.04
N HIS A 24 -6.39 6.40 -7.86
CA HIS A 24 -5.08 7.06 -7.87
C HIS A 24 -4.91 7.96 -6.66
N LEU A 25 -3.66 8.23 -6.28
CA LEU A 25 -3.36 9.31 -5.34
C LEU A 25 -3.66 10.66 -6.02
N ARG A 26 -4.32 11.55 -5.29
CA ARG A 26 -4.50 12.94 -5.73
C ARG A 26 -3.15 13.61 -6.00
N ASP A 27 -3.09 14.49 -7.00
CA ASP A 27 -1.89 15.27 -7.32
C ASP A 27 -1.46 16.23 -6.19
N ASP A 28 -2.40 16.65 -5.35
CA ASP A 28 -2.17 17.50 -4.16
C ASP A 28 -1.83 16.70 -2.90
N ALA A 29 -1.75 15.36 -2.99
CA ALA A 29 -1.44 14.53 -1.84
C ALA A 29 -0.09 14.92 -1.21
N PRO A 30 -0.01 14.98 0.13
CA PRO A 30 1.24 15.26 0.82
C PRO A 30 2.25 14.14 0.53
N ILE A 31 3.53 14.49 0.56
CA ILE A 31 4.64 13.53 0.40
C ILE A 31 4.49 12.32 1.34
N GLU A 32 3.95 12.51 2.54
CA GLU A 32 3.68 11.42 3.48
C GLU A 32 2.70 10.36 2.92
N ALA A 33 1.66 10.78 2.19
CA ALA A 33 0.71 9.88 1.56
C ALA A 33 1.33 9.15 0.36
N ILE A 34 2.16 9.84 -0.43
CA ILE A 34 2.91 9.25 -1.54
C ILE A 34 3.85 8.15 -1.01
N LEU A 35 4.67 8.48 -0.01
CA LEU A 35 5.60 7.53 0.61
C LEU A 35 4.88 6.36 1.27
N ALA A 36 3.72 6.59 1.90
CA ALA A 36 2.92 5.52 2.49
C ALA A 36 2.41 4.54 1.44
N LYS A 37 1.97 5.04 0.27
CA LYS A 37 1.53 4.19 -0.84
C LYS A 37 2.69 3.41 -1.45
N GLU A 38 3.84 4.05 -1.69
CA GLU A 38 5.03 3.36 -2.21
C GLU A 38 5.49 2.24 -1.27
N LYS A 39 5.52 2.50 0.04
CA LYS A 39 5.88 1.49 1.02
C LYS A 39 4.87 0.34 1.06
N PHE A 40 3.58 0.65 0.94
CA PHE A 40 2.53 -0.37 0.85
C PHE A 40 2.67 -1.23 -0.41
N ASP A 41 2.94 -0.64 -1.58
CA ASP A 41 3.21 -1.39 -2.82
C ASP A 41 4.45 -2.28 -2.70
N GLU A 42 5.50 -1.81 -2.03
CA GLU A 42 6.71 -2.62 -1.81
C GLU A 42 6.41 -3.85 -0.96
N ILE A 43 5.61 -3.70 0.11
CA ILE A 43 5.16 -4.81 0.95
C ILE A 43 4.29 -5.76 0.13
N ASP A 44 3.31 -5.25 -0.63
CA ASP A 44 2.42 -6.07 -1.44
C ASP A 44 3.20 -6.87 -2.50
N ARG A 45 4.16 -6.22 -3.19
CA ARG A 45 5.06 -6.86 -4.16
C ARG A 45 5.95 -7.91 -3.51
N LYS A 46 6.54 -7.65 -2.33
CA LYS A 46 7.36 -8.63 -1.61
C LYS A 46 6.53 -9.84 -1.18
N ILE A 47 5.28 -9.65 -0.77
CA ILE A 47 4.38 -10.76 -0.44
C ILE A 47 4.07 -11.55 -1.71
N ASP A 48 3.82 -10.89 -2.83
CA ASP A 48 3.59 -11.54 -4.13
C ASP A 48 4.82 -12.36 -4.58
N GLU A 49 6.03 -11.79 -4.50
CA GLU A 49 7.28 -12.50 -4.78
C GLU A 49 7.53 -13.67 -3.81
N ASN A 50 7.12 -13.56 -2.54
CA ASN A 50 7.27 -14.65 -1.58
C ASN A 50 6.17 -15.73 -1.72
N TYR A 51 5.02 -15.41 -2.30
CA TYR A 51 3.91 -16.35 -2.55
C TYR A 51 4.01 -17.02 -3.93
N PHE A 52 4.51 -16.31 -4.94
CA PHE A 52 4.67 -16.78 -6.33
C PHE A 52 6.13 -16.99 -6.72
N GLY A 53 7.06 -16.81 -5.77
CA GLY A 53 8.45 -17.23 -5.89
C GLY A 53 8.53 -18.74 -6.10
N PHE A 54 8.68 -19.11 -7.37
CA PHE A 54 8.95 -20.44 -7.87
C PHE A 54 10.12 -21.11 -7.11
N GLN A 55 10.01 -22.44 -7.00
CA GLN A 55 11.08 -23.39 -6.70
C GLN A 55 12.37 -23.11 -7.46
#